data_AF-A0A660WAR4-F1
#
_entry.id   AF-A0A660WAR4-F1
#
_cell.length_a   1.000
_cell.length_b   1.000
_cell.length_c   1.000
_cell.angle_alpha   90.00
_cell.angle_beta   90.00
_cell.angle_gamma   90.00
#
_symmetry.space_group_name_H-M   'P 1'
#
loop_
_entity.id
_entity.type
_entity.pdbx_description
1 polymer ?
#
loop_
_entity_poly.entity_id
_entity_poly.type
_entity_poly.pdbx_seq_one_letter_code
_entity_poly.pdbx_strand_id
1 'polypeptide(L)' 'DVYENEPKPAPGLSGLDNVVMVAHIGSATVATRDKMAEMAAADLVAMMKGERPRHCVNPEVYERRANAGYRPAGH' A
#
# COMPACT_ATOMS: atom_id res chain seq x y z
N ASP A 1 -9.06 13.97 7.21
CA ASP A 1 -8.34 13.45 6.02
C ASP A 1 -8.98 12.17 5.54
N VAL A 2 -9.22 11.21 6.43
CA VAL A 2 -9.98 9.98 6.13
C VAL A 2 -11.45 10.07 6.53
N TYR A 3 -12.29 9.28 5.88
CA TYR A 3 -13.70 9.06 6.23
C TYR A 3 -14.02 7.56 6.30
N GLU A 4 -15.05 7.17 7.05
CA GLU A 4 -15.43 5.75 7.19
C GLU A 4 -15.92 5.12 5.87
N ASN A 5 -16.60 5.91 5.03
CA ASN A 5 -17.18 5.44 3.77
C ASN A 5 -16.75 6.34 2.60
N GLU A 6 -15.45 6.40 2.34
CA GLU A 6 -14.91 7.21 1.25
C GLU A 6 -15.56 6.89 -0.11
N PRO A 7 -15.85 7.91 -0.93
CA PRO A 7 -15.51 9.33 -0.75
C PRO A 7 -16.51 10.13 0.10
N LYS A 8 -17.52 9.48 0.70
CA LYS A 8 -18.62 10.15 1.39
C LYS A 8 -18.27 10.45 2.86
N PRO A 9 -18.30 11.72 3.29
CA PRO A 9 -18.23 12.06 4.71
C PRO A 9 -19.55 11.72 5.41
N ALA A 10 -19.52 11.67 6.74
CA ALA A 10 -20.73 11.49 7.54
C ALA A 10 -21.74 12.62 7.29
N PRO A 11 -23.06 12.34 7.24
CA PRO A 11 -24.09 13.36 7.06
C PRO A 11 -23.96 14.50 8.08
N GLY A 12 -24.14 15.74 7.62
CA GLY A 12 -24.06 16.95 8.46
C GLY A 12 -22.64 17.45 8.72
N LEU A 13 -21.60 16.64 8.50
CA LEU A 13 -20.21 17.02 8.78
C LEU A 13 -19.74 18.21 7.94
N SER A 14 -20.17 18.30 6.67
CA SER A 14 -19.82 19.38 5.76
C SER A 14 -20.50 20.72 6.05
N GLY A 15 -21.47 20.75 6.96
CA GLY A 15 -22.19 21.98 7.36
C GLY A 15 -21.63 22.64 8.62
N LEU A 16 -20.55 22.11 9.20
CA LEU A 16 -19.96 22.61 10.43
C LEU A 16 -18.86 23.64 10.12
N ASP A 17 -19.02 24.87 10.59
CA ASP A 17 -18.03 25.95 10.39
C ASP A 17 -16.73 25.74 11.19
N ASN A 18 -16.75 24.84 12.18
CA ASN A 18 -15.62 24.55 13.07
C ASN A 18 -14.82 23.31 12.64
N VAL A 19 -14.97 22.85 11.40
CA VAL A 19 -14.29 21.64 10.88
C VAL A 19 -13.58 21.95 9.56
N VAL A 20 -12.34 21.45 9.44
CA VAL A 20 -11.61 21.43 8.17
C VAL A 20 -11.67 20.03 7.57
N MET A 21 -12.11 19.95 6.31
CA MET A 21 -12.28 18.71 5.57
C MET A 21 -11.31 18.67 4.39
N VAL A 22 -10.66 17.51 4.20
CA VAL A 22 -9.69 17.29 3.12
C VAL A 22 -9.84 15.85 2.61
N ALA A 23 -9.68 15.66 1.30
CA ALA A 23 -10.03 14.44 0.59
C ALA A 23 -8.85 13.44 0.51
N HIS A 24 -8.50 12.81 1.64
CA HIS A 24 -7.46 11.79 1.73
C HIS A 24 -6.14 12.21 1.05
N ILE A 25 -5.64 13.39 1.40
CA ILE A 25 -4.45 13.99 0.82
C ILE A 25 -3.21 13.86 1.72
N GLY A 26 -3.28 13.08 2.80
CA GLY A 26 -2.17 12.94 3.77
C GLY A 26 -0.83 12.53 3.15
N SER A 27 -0.83 11.74 2.07
CA SER A 27 0.37 11.36 1.31
C SER A 27 0.47 12.01 -0.07
N ALA A 28 -0.44 12.93 -0.42
CA ALA A 28 -0.65 13.42 -1.77
C ALA A 28 0.33 14.53 -2.23
N THR A 29 1.57 14.51 -1.75
CA THR A 29 2.64 15.32 -2.35
C THR A 29 3.23 14.56 -3.55
N VAL A 30 3.77 15.29 -4.54
CA VAL A 30 4.45 14.68 -5.69
C VAL A 30 5.59 13.78 -5.23
N ALA A 31 6.50 14.30 -4.40
CA ALA A 31 7.65 13.56 -3.91
C ALA A 31 7.27 12.28 -3.13
N THR A 32 6.25 12.33 -2.27
CA THR A 32 5.81 11.15 -1.51
C THR A 32 5.18 10.11 -2.44
N ARG A 33 4.31 10.53 -3.37
CA ARG A 33 3.67 9.61 -4.33
C ARG A 33 4.67 8.97 -5.29
N ASP A 34 5.64 9.74 -5.79
CA ASP A 34 6.71 9.22 -6.64
C ASP A 34 7.50 8.15 -5.88
N LYS A 35 7.86 8.42 -4.61
CA LYS A 35 8.59 7.44 -3.83
C LYS A 35 7.80 6.17 -3.55
N MET A 36 6.50 6.30 -3.27
CA MET A 36 5.60 5.15 -3.11
C MET A 36 5.51 4.31 -4.38
N ALA A 37 5.40 4.95 -5.55
CA ALA A 37 5.37 4.28 -6.84
C ALA A 37 6.67 3.51 -7.12
N GLU A 38 7.83 4.13 -6.86
CA GLU A 38 9.14 3.47 -6.97
C GLU A 38 9.24 2.23 -6.07
N MET A 39 8.81 2.35 -4.80
CA MET A 39 8.86 1.23 -3.85
C MET A 39 7.99 0.06 -4.30
N ALA A 40 6.76 0.35 -4.75
CA ALA A 40 5.85 -0.67 -5.26
C ALA A 40 6.41 -1.37 -6.52
N ALA A 41 6.98 -0.60 -7.45
CA ALA A 41 7.59 -1.15 -8.65
C ALA A 41 8.82 -2.01 -8.34
N ALA A 42 9.68 -1.57 -7.42
CA ALA A 42 10.88 -2.31 -7.01
C ALA A 42 10.50 -3.66 -6.36
N ASP A 43 9.51 -3.66 -5.48
CA ASP A 43 9.03 -4.89 -4.84
C ASP A 43 8.38 -5.85 -5.85
N LEU A 44 7.62 -5.34 -6.83
CA LEU A 44 7.08 -6.16 -7.92
C LEU A 44 8.20 -6.81 -8.75
N VAL A 45 9.24 -6.05 -9.10
CA VAL A 45 10.39 -6.57 -9.85
C VAL A 45 11.12 -7.66 -9.07
N ALA A 46 11.35 -7.46 -7.76
CA ALA A 46 11.97 -8.48 -6.91
C ALA A 46 11.15 -9.78 -6.93
N MET A 47 9.83 -9.69 -6.77
CA MET A 47 8.94 -10.86 -6.84
C MET A 47 9.01 -11.58 -8.19
N MET A 48 9.05 -10.84 -9.31
CA MET A 48 9.17 -11.44 -10.65
C MET A 48 10.50 -12.16 -10.86
N LYS A 49 11.56 -11.75 -10.16
CA LYS A 49 12.87 -12.43 -10.16
C LYS A 49 12.93 -13.64 -9.22
N GLY A 50 11.85 -13.95 -8.51
CA GLY A 50 11.85 -14.97 -7.46
C GLY A 50 12.55 -14.53 -6.16
N GLU A 51 12.88 -13.25 -6.04
CA GLU A 51 13.46 -12.65 -4.85
C GLU A 51 12.35 -12.22 -3.87
N ARG A 52 12.70 -12.09 -2.59
CA ARG A 52 11.77 -11.58 -1.58
C ARG A 52 11.71 -10.04 -1.65
N PRO A 53 10.53 -9.43 -1.83
CA PRO A 53 10.36 -7.98 -1.83
C PRO A 53 10.68 -7.41 -0.44
N ARG A 54 11.17 -6.18 -0.42
CA ARG A 54 11.66 -5.51 0.79
C ARG A 54 10.53 -5.16 1.74
N HIS A 55 9.37 -4.73 1.24
CA HIS A 55 8.24 -4.28 2.06
C HIS A 55 7.10 -5.31 2.14
N CYS A 56 7.45 -6.60 2.24
CA CYS A 56 6.45 -7.65 2.43
C CYS A 56 5.79 -7.56 3.82
N VAL A 57 4.46 -7.37 3.84
CA VAL A 57 3.68 -7.27 5.08
C VAL A 57 3.49 -8.62 5.76
N ASN A 58 3.42 -9.70 4.98
CA ASN A 58 3.16 -11.06 5.44
C ASN A 58 4.30 -12.03 5.05
N PRO A 59 5.50 -11.88 5.64
CA PRO A 59 6.69 -12.62 5.22
C PRO A 59 6.60 -14.14 5.40
N GLU A 60 5.71 -14.64 6.25
CA GLU A 60 5.49 -16.06 6.52
C GLU A 60 4.93 -16.83 5.30
N VAL A 61 4.51 -16.12 4.23
CA VAL A 61 4.17 -16.75 2.94
C VAL A 61 5.36 -17.42 2.26
N TYR A 62 6.58 -16.94 2.51
CA TYR A 62 7.79 -17.52 1.91
C TYR A 62 8.20 -18.82 2.60
N GLU A 63 7.97 -18.93 3.91
CA GLU A 63 8.17 -20.15 4.69
C GLU A 63 7.15 -21.23 4.29
N ARG A 64 5.87 -20.85 4.16
CA ARG A 64 4.81 -21.75 3.68
C ARG A 64 5.08 -22.27 2.26
N ARG A 65 5.59 -21.42 1.37
CA ARG A 65 6.00 -21.82 0.02
C ARG A 65 7.16 -22.80 0.05
N ALA A 66 8.20 -22.53 0.84
CA ALA A 66 9.33 -23.45 0.99
C ALA A 66 8.89 -24.84 1.50
N ASN A 67 8.00 -24.87 2.50
CA ASN A 67 7.48 -26.11 3.09
C ASN A 67 6.52 -26.87 2.15
N ALA A 68 5.83 -26.18 1.25
CA ALA A 68 4.98 -26.78 0.23
C ALA A 68 5.76 -27.29 -1.00
N GLY A 69 7.11 -27.25 -0.97
CA GLY A 69 7.95 -27.66 -2.10
C GLY A 69 7.92 -26.70 -3.29
N TYR A 70 7.39 -25.48 -3.11
CA TYR A 70 7.38 -24.46 -4.16
C TYR A 70 8.79 -23.91 -4.36
N ARG A 71 9.39 -24.24 -5.51
CA ARG A 71 10.63 -23.62 -6.00
C ARG A 71 10.25 -22.51 -6.98
N PRO A 72 10.52 -21.23 -6.67
CA PRO A 72 10.39 -20.19 -7.69
C PRO A 72 11.34 -20.50 -8.84
N ALA A 73 10.87 -20.34 -10.09
CA ALA A 73 11.69 -20.57 -11.27
C ALA A 73 12.88 -19.59 -11.25
N GLY A 74 14.11 -20.11 -11.11
CA GLY A 74 15.33 -19.30 -11.21
C GLY A 74 16.43 -19.51 -10.16
N HIS A 75 16.49 -20.66 -9.47
CA HIS A 75 17.73 -21.10 -8.80
C HIS A 75 18.30 -22.31 -9.51
#